data_AF-A0A8H5HKZ2-F1
#
_entry.id   AF-A0A8H5HKZ2-F1
#
_cell.length_a   1.000
_cell.length_b   1.000
_cell.length_c   1.000
_cell.angle_alpha   90.00
_cell.angle_beta   90.00
_cell.angle_gamma   90.00
#
_symmetry.space_group_name_H-M   'P 1'
#
loop_
_entity.id
_entity.type
_entity.pdbx_description
1 polymer ?
#
loop_
_entity_poly.entity_id
_entity_poly.type
_entity_poly.pdbx_seq_one_letter_code
_entity_poly.pdbx_strand_id
1 'polypeptide(L)'
;MAPPPSSERFLAMSCSNVGVGPGGTTSMLARVVVVDFKGKVIFDKYVGPTMQASSFDLVPANTNDLPSRTRSLTTGRRRRE
;
A
#
# COMPACT_ATOMS: atom_id res chain seq x y z
N MET A 1 -31.30 18.20 13.56
CA MET A 1 -30.30 17.61 12.64
C MET A 1 -29.05 18.47 12.72
N ALA A 2 -27.90 17.91 13.14
CA ALA A 2 -26.68 18.69 13.25
C ALA A 2 -26.16 19.08 11.84
N PRO A 3 -25.57 20.26 11.65
CA PRO A 3 -24.97 20.62 10.38
C PRO A 3 -23.83 19.66 10.04
N PRO A 4 -23.67 19.27 8.77
CA PRO A 4 -22.58 18.40 8.36
C PRO A 4 -21.22 19.06 8.66
N PRO A 5 -20.20 18.30 9.07
CA PRO A 5 -18.88 18.85 9.37
C PRO A 5 -18.22 19.44 8.11
N SER A 6 -17.32 20.42 8.28
CA SER A 6 -16.55 21.00 7.19
C SER A 6 -15.67 19.95 6.50
N SER A 7 -15.47 20.11 5.18
CA SER A 7 -14.67 19.20 4.35
C SER A 7 -13.22 19.04 4.84
N GLU A 8 -12.67 20.07 5.48
CA GLU A 8 -11.31 20.08 6.06
C GLU A 8 -11.14 19.13 7.26
N ARG A 9 -12.23 18.56 7.78
CA ARG A 9 -12.19 17.55 8.84
C ARG A 9 -12.21 16.12 8.31
N PHE A 10 -12.26 15.94 6.99
CA PHE A 10 -12.24 14.62 6.37
C PHE A 10 -10.84 14.31 5.85
N LEU A 11 -10.30 13.19 6.34
CA LEU A 11 -9.04 12.61 5.87
C LEU A 11 -9.32 11.19 5.40
N ALA A 12 -8.67 10.77 4.32
CA ALA A 12 -8.64 9.38 3.91
C ALA A 12 -7.25 8.79 4.17
N MET A 13 -7.22 7.52 4.59
CA MET A 13 -5.99 6.79 4.89
C MET A 13 -5.96 5.50 4.09
N SER A 14 -4.78 5.17 3.55
CA SER A 14 -4.49 3.89 2.91
C SER A 14 -3.23 3.30 3.52
N CYS A 15 -3.30 2.03 3.89
CA CYS A 15 -2.15 1.27 4.37
C CYS A 15 -1.83 0.14 3.39
N SER A 16 -0.55 -0.22 3.32
CA SER A 16 -0.09 -1.40 2.59
C SER A 16 0.70 -2.27 3.53
N ASN A 17 0.32 -3.55 3.60
CA ASN A 17 0.94 -4.55 4.46
C ASN A 17 1.78 -5.52 3.62
N VAL A 18 2.81 -6.07 4.24
CA VAL A 18 3.68 -7.11 3.68
C VAL A 18 3.74 -8.30 4.62
N GLY A 19 3.80 -9.50 4.07
CA GLY A 19 4.05 -10.71 4.85
C GLY A 19 5.50 -10.75 5.33
N VAL A 20 5.71 -11.04 6.60
CA VAL A 20 7.02 -11.24 7.23
C VAL A 20 7.08 -12.58 7.97
N GLY A 21 8.29 -13.04 8.26
CA GLY A 21 8.53 -14.31 8.94
C GLY A 21 8.44 -15.53 8.00
N PRO A 22 8.90 -16.71 8.45
CA PRO A 22 8.94 -17.92 7.61
C PRO A 22 7.54 -18.27 7.09
N GLY A 23 7.39 -18.28 5.76
CA GLY A 23 6.12 -18.53 5.08
C GLY A 23 5.18 -17.32 4.93
N GLY A 24 5.59 -16.11 5.34
CA GLY A 24 4.77 -14.90 5.20
C GLY A 24 3.54 -14.90 6.11
N THR A 25 3.61 -15.62 7.23
CA THR A 25 2.49 -15.89 8.13
C THR A 25 2.06 -14.69 8.97
N THR A 26 2.90 -13.66 9.07
CA THR A 26 2.63 -12.45 9.85
C THR A 26 2.55 -11.24 8.93
N SER A 27 1.44 -10.51 8.93
CA SER A 27 1.33 -9.25 8.19
C SER A 27 1.93 -8.08 8.99
N MET A 28 2.91 -7.38 8.43
CA MET A 28 3.45 -6.14 8.97
C MET A 28 3.15 -4.95 8.05
N LEU A 29 3.06 -3.75 8.63
CA LEU A 29 2.84 -2.52 7.89
C LEU A 29 4.10 -2.09 7.13
N ALA A 30 3.96 -1.81 5.83
CA ALA A 30 5.06 -1.36 4.97
C ALA A 30 4.94 0.11 4.54
N ARG A 31 3.71 0.62 4.36
CA ARG A 31 3.48 2.02 3.96
C ARG A 31 2.17 2.54 4.53
N VAL A 32 2.16 3.80 4.90
CA VAL A 32 0.95 4.55 5.26
C VAL A 32 0.90 5.81 4.43
N VAL A 33 -0.26 6.04 3.81
CA VAL A 33 -0.57 7.27 3.09
C VAL A 33 -1.83 7.88 3.69
N VAL A 34 -1.80 9.18 3.94
CA VAL A 34 -2.95 9.96 4.37
C VAL A 34 -3.14 11.11 3.39
N VAL A 35 -4.37 11.29 2.93
CA VAL A 35 -4.78 12.35 2.01
C VAL A 35 -5.89 13.18 2.62
N ASP A 36 -5.88 14.47 2.28
CA ASP A 36 -6.96 15.40 2.57
C ASP A 36 -8.16 15.17 1.64
N PHE A 37 -9.31 15.75 1.97
CA PHE A 37 -10.54 15.69 1.17
C PHE A 37 -10.34 16.16 -0.28
N LYS A 38 -9.40 17.07 -0.52
CA LYS A 38 -9.02 17.55 -1.86
C LYS A 38 -8.07 16.60 -2.62
N GLY A 39 -7.73 15.45 -2.05
CA GLY A 39 -6.80 14.47 -2.63
C GLY A 39 -5.32 14.84 -2.48
N LYS A 40 -4.99 15.86 -1.69
CA LYS A 40 -3.60 16.22 -1.40
C LYS A 40 -3.01 15.23 -0.40
N VAL A 41 -1.85 14.64 -0.71
CA VAL A 41 -1.09 13.81 0.23
C VAL A 41 -0.56 14.70 1.35
N ILE A 42 -1.00 14.43 2.57
CA ILE A 42 -0.54 15.12 3.79
C ILE A 42 0.52 14.31 4.53
N PHE A 43 0.52 12.99 4.36
CA PHE A 43 1.49 12.10 4.97
C PHE A 43 1.71 10.89 4.08
N ASP A 44 2.96 10.59 3.77
CA ASP A 44 3.37 9.36 3.08
C ASP A 44 4.69 8.91 3.68
N LYS A 45 4.69 7.72 4.27
CA LYS A 45 5.89 7.18 4.91
C LYS A 45 5.95 5.66 4.76
N TYR A 46 7.15 5.20 4.41
CA TYR A 46 7.52 3.80 4.47
C TYR A 46 7.90 3.41 5.90
N VAL A 47 7.37 2.29 6.36
CA VAL A 47 7.64 1.72 7.68
C VAL A 47 8.54 0.51 7.47
N GLY A 48 9.69 0.50 8.13
CA GLY A 48 10.59 -0.65 8.14
C GLY A 48 10.03 -1.73 9.07
N PRO A 49 9.69 -2.93 8.57
CA PRO A 49 9.27 -4.02 9.44
C PRO A 49 10.41 -4.41 10.38
N THR A 50 10.09 -4.69 11.64
CA THR A 50 11.06 -5.11 12.67
C THR A 50 11.57 -6.53 12.47
N MET A 51 10.93 -7.31 11.58
CA MET A 51 11.27 -8.68 11.23
C MET A 51 11.66 -8.75 9.75
N GLN A 52 12.64 -9.59 9.40
CA GLN A 52 13.02 -9.83 8.00
C GLN A 52 11.81 -10.27 7.17
N ALA A 53 11.55 -9.54 6.08
CA ALA A 53 10.52 -9.91 5.11
C ALA A 53 10.95 -11.20 4.40
N SER A 54 10.09 -12.21 4.41
CA SER A 54 10.37 -13.54 3.84
C SER A 54 10.37 -13.54 2.30
N SER A 55 9.78 -12.51 1.69
CA SER A 55 9.78 -12.31 0.26
C SER A 55 9.90 -10.80 0.00
N PHE A 56 11.05 -10.38 -0.52
CA PHE A 56 11.28 -9.04 -1.08
C PHE A 56 10.69 -8.89 -2.49
N ASP A 57 9.74 -9.76 -2.87
CA ASP A 57 8.83 -9.50 -3.96
C ASP A 57 7.91 -8.37 -3.53
N LEU A 58 8.46 -7.16 -3.60
CA LEU A 58 7.74 -5.91 -3.69
C LEU A 58 6.84 -6.06 -4.93
N VAL A 59 5.67 -6.67 -4.75
CA VAL A 59 4.51 -6.31 -5.56
C VAL A 59 4.11 -4.98 -4.95
N PRO A 60 4.51 -3.83 -5.52
CA PRO A 60 4.01 -2.57 -5.03
C PRO A 60 2.49 -2.66 -5.10
N ALA A 61 1.87 -2.35 -3.96
CA ALA A 61 0.42 -2.35 -3.83
C ALA A 61 -0.25 -1.40 -4.83
N ASN A 62 0.52 -0.52 -5.48
CA ASN A 62 0.14 0.20 -6.67
C ASN A 62 0.97 -0.27 -7.88
N THR A 63 0.35 -0.37 -9.05
CA THR A 63 1.04 -0.74 -10.29
C THR A 63 1.92 0.40 -10.83
N ASN A 64 1.87 1.57 -10.19
CA ASN A 64 2.54 2.80 -10.64
C ASN A 64 3.96 2.98 -10.07
N ASP A 65 4.29 2.30 -8.97
CA ASP A 65 5.61 2.30 -8.33
C ASP A 65 6.49 1.12 -8.81
N LEU A 66 6.05 0.36 -9.81
CA LEU A 66 6.87 -0.67 -10.46
C LEU A 66 7.92 0.00 -11.36
N PRO A 67 9.23 -0.29 -11.20
CA PRO A 67 10.19 -0.03 -12.27
C PRO A 67 9.72 -0.81 -13.51
N SER A 68 9.78 -0.16 -14.67
CA SER A 68 9.21 -0.60 -15.95
C SER A 68 9.61 -2.02 -16.41
N ARG A 69 10.61 -2.65 -15.78
CA ARG A 69 11.01 -4.04 -16.00
C ARG A 69 10.09 -5.10 -15.40
N THR A 70 9.30 -4.79 -14.37
CA THR A 70 8.44 -5.78 -13.71
C THR A 70 7.03 -5.85 -14.33
N ARG A 71 6.65 -4.85 -15.16
CA ARG A 71 5.39 -4.85 -15.94
C ARG A 71 5.22 -6.05 -16.87
N SER A 72 6.32 -6.70 -17.32
CA SER A 72 6.23 -7.84 -18.24
C SER A 72 5.88 -9.16 -17.55
N LEU A 73 6.12 -9.29 -16.24
CA LEU A 73 5.90 -10.55 -15.52
C LEU A 73 4.49 -10.69 -14.95
N THR A 74 3.82 -9.58 -14.62
CA THR A 74 2.45 -9.63 -14.06
C THR A 74 1.35 -9.79 -15.12
N THR A 75 1.62 -9.41 -16.38
CA THR A 75 0.68 -9.63 -17.50
C THR A 75 0.62 -11.10 -17.95
N GLY A 76 1.55 -11.96 -17.48
CA GLY A 76 1.62 -13.37 -17.84
C GLY A 76 0.81 -14.34 -16.98
N ARG A 77 0.15 -13.89 -15.90
CA ARG A 77 -0.57 -14.78 -14.95
C ARG A 77 -2.09 -14.54 -14.88
N ARG A 78 -2.69 -14.04 -15.96
CA ARG A 78 -4.15 -14.06 -16.18
C ARG A 78 -4.50 -14.83 -17.46
N ARG A 79 -4.43 -16.17 -17.40
CA ARG A 79 -5.29 -17.12 -18.13
C ARG A 79 -4.73 -18.54 -18.01
N ARG A 80 -5.31 -19.31 -17.10
CA ARG A 80 -5.68 -20.72 -17.25
C ARG A 80 -7.02 -20.80 -16.52
N GLU A 81 -8.13 -20.78 -17.25
CA GLU A 81 -8.86 -21.99 -17.66
C GLU A 81 -8.93 -23.03 -16.53
#